data_AF-A0A2E4WMY8-F1
#
_entry.id   AF-A0A2E4WMY8-F1
#
_cell.length_a   1.000
_cell.length_b   1.000
_cell.length_c   1.000
_cell.angle_alpha   90.00
_cell.angle_beta   90.00
_cell.angle_gamma   90.00
#
_symmetry.space_group_name_H-M   'P 1'
#
loop_
_entity.id
_entity.type
_entity.pdbx_description
1 polymer ?
#
loop_
_entity_poly.entity_id
_entity_poly.type
_entity_poly.pdbx_seq_one_letter_code
_entity_poly.pdbx_strand_id
1 'polypeptide(L)' 'MEIKTIENHDTTNPFFELTILKCPKCKTSWSADYSDYSWMREDDLVICSCGSVMCEVNDLKDN' A
#
# COMPACT_ATOMS: atom_id res chain seq x y z
N MET A 1 -10.22 -0.57 5.17
CA MET A 1 -8.96 -1.07 4.58
C MET A 1 -8.23 -1.84 5.67
N GLU A 2 -7.65 -3.00 5.38
CA GLU A 2 -6.81 -3.72 6.36
C GLU A 2 -5.37 -3.54 5.94
N ILE A 3 -4.60 -2.80 6.74
CA ILE A 3 -3.17 -2.55 6.56
C ILE A 3 -2.43 -3.54 7.44
N LYS A 4 -1.48 -4.27 6.87
CA LYS A 4 -0.58 -5.15 7.63
C LYS A 4 0.86 -4.75 7.34
N THR A 5 1.54 -4.28 8.38
CA THR A 5 2.99 -4.06 8.38
C THR A 5 3.67 -5.39 8.71
N ILE A 6 4.62 -5.81 7.87
CA ILE A 6 5.46 -6.99 8.15
C ILE A 6 6.83 -6.47 8.57
N GLU A 7 7.15 -6.59 9.85
CA GLU A 7 8.48 -6.27 10.38
C GLU A 7 9.39 -7.48 10.15
N ASN A 8 10.47 -7.31 9.38
CA ASN A 8 11.47 -8.34 9.17
C ASN A 8 12.67 -8.05 10.09
N HIS A 9 12.89 -8.90 11.10
CA HIS A 9 13.91 -8.74 12.14
C HIS A 9 15.32 -9.22 11.71
N ASP A 10 15.69 -9.07 10.44
CA ASP A 10 17.03 -9.42 9.96
C ASP A 10 17.96 -8.20 9.97
N THR A 11 19.00 -8.27 10.80
CA THR A 11 19.92 -7.20 11.21
C THR A 11 20.85 -6.64 10.13
N THR A 12 20.55 -6.84 8.84
CA THR A 12 21.38 -6.40 7.71
C THR A 12 20.63 -5.80 6.52
N ASN A 13 19.30 -5.68 6.59
CA ASN A 13 18.49 -5.10 5.50
C ASN A 13 17.88 -3.75 5.93
N PRO A 14 17.82 -2.74 5.04
CA PRO A 14 17.04 -1.54 5.32
C PRO A 14 15.58 -1.98 5.54
N PHE A 15 14.97 -1.47 6.60
CA PHE A 15 13.59 -1.78 6.96
C PHE A 15 12.68 -1.47 5.76
N PHE A 16 12.04 -2.49 5.18
CA PHE A 16 11.03 -2.30 4.15
C PHE A 16 9.66 -2.41 4.81
N GLU A 17 8.94 -1.29 4.93
CA GLU A 17 7.54 -1.31 5.32
C GLU A 17 6.71 -1.72 4.12
N LEU A 18 6.25 -2.98 4.13
CA LEU A 18 5.41 -3.50 3.06
C LEU A 18 3.93 -3.28 3.42
N THR A 19 3.27 -2.29 2.81
CA THR A 19 1.81 -2.16 2.96
C THR A 19 1.12 -3.18 2.06
N ILE A 20 0.17 -3.91 2.63
CA ILE A 20 -0.71 -4.82 1.86
C ILE A 20 -2.09 -4.20 1.77
N LEU A 21 -2.57 -3.97 0.55
CA LEU A 21 -3.90 -3.49 0.26
C LEU A 21 -4.79 -4.64 -0.19
N LYS A 22 -6.02 -4.71 0.32
CA LYS A 22 -6.99 -5.74 -0.07
C LYS A 22 -8.17 -5.11 -0.78
N CYS A 23 -8.42 -5.52 -2.02
CA CYS A 23 -9.51 -4.96 -2.82
C CYS A 23 -10.86 -5.27 -2.15
N PRO A 24 -11.74 -4.27 -1.93
CA PRO A 24 -13.03 -4.49 -1.30
C PRO A 24 -13.97 -5.35 -2.17
N LYS A 25 -13.84 -5.28 -3.50
CA LYS A 25 -14.71 -5.95 -4.47
C LYS A 25 -14.24 -7.39 -4.77
N CYS A 26 -13.06 -7.56 -5.37
CA CYS A 26 -12.59 -8.87 -5.81
C CYS A 26 -11.74 -9.62 -4.76
N LYS A 27 -11.48 -9.00 -3.60
CA LYS A 27 -10.70 -9.55 -2.48
C LYS A 27 -9.22 -9.86 -2.79
N THR A 28 -8.74 -9.52 -3.98
CA THR A 28 -7.32 -9.63 -4.37
C THR A 28 -6.46 -8.75 -3.48
N SER A 29 -5.36 -9.31 -2.99
CA SER A 29 -4.33 -8.60 -2.23
C SER A 29 -3.28 -8.02 -3.17
N TRP A 30 -2.83 -6.80 -2.88
CA TRP A 30 -1.77 -6.10 -3.58
C TRP A 30 -0.75 -5.63 -2.56
N SER A 31 0.52 -5.90 -2.83
CA SER A 31 1.64 -5.36 -2.06
C SER A 31 2.46 -4.49 -2.99
N ALA A 32 2.81 -3.29 -2.54
CA ALA A 32 3.85 -2.50 -3.16
C ALA A 32 4.75 -1.93 -2.06
N ASP A 33 5.92 -1.47 -2.46
CA ASP A 33 6.71 -0.58 -1.62
C ASP A 33 6.06 0.79 -1.69
N TYR A 34 5.56 1.21 -0.55
CA TYR A 34 4.81 2.44 -0.38
C TYR A 34 5.58 3.45 0.48
N SER A 35 6.89 3.22 0.67
CA SER A 35 7.77 4.15 1.38
C SER A 35 8.13 5.41 0.58
N ASP A 36 7.96 5.38 -0.76
CA ASP A 36 8.21 6.53 -1.63
C ASP A 36 7.07 6.80 -2.62
N TYR A 37 6.22 7.77 -2.25
CA TYR A 37 5.16 8.34 -3.08
C TYR A 37 5.51 9.72 -3.63
N SER A 38 6.79 10.11 -3.66
CA SER A 38 7.20 11.43 -4.16
C SER A 38 6.77 11.69 -5.62
N TRP A 39 6.51 10.63 -6.38
CA TRP A 39 6.08 10.65 -7.77
C TRP A 39 4.56 10.56 -7.97
N MET A 40 3.78 10.30 -6.92
CA MET A 40 2.31 10.24 -6.95
C MET A 40 1.71 11.51 -6.35
N ARG A 41 0.59 11.97 -6.91
CA ARG A 41 -0.16 13.09 -6.31
C ARG A 41 -0.93 12.60 -5.09
N GLU A 42 -1.18 13.50 -4.14
CA GLU A 42 -1.86 13.16 -2.89
C GLU A 42 -3.31 12.72 -3.12
N ASP A 43 -3.95 13.27 -4.14
CA ASP A 43 -5.32 12.99 -4.58
C ASP A 43 -5.43 11.82 -5.58
N ASP A 44 -4.32 11.14 -5.90
CA ASP A 44 -4.36 9.97 -6.77
C ASP A 44 -5.07 8.80 -6.08
N LEU A 45 -5.79 8.02 -6.88
CA LEU A 45 -6.52 6.85 -6.42
C LEU A 45 -5.74 5.57 -6.72
N VAL A 46 -5.58 4.71 -5.73
CA VAL A 46 -5.09 3.36 -5.94
C VAL A 46 -6.25 2.50 -6.45
N ILE A 47 -6.15 2.03 -7.70
CA ILE A 47 -7.20 1.27 -8.38
C ILE A 47 -6.76 -0.19 -8.53
N CYS A 48 -7.60 -1.12 -8.09
CA CYS A 48 -7.39 -2.54 -8.32
C CYS A 48 -7.57 -2.86 -9.82
N SER A 49 -6.90 -3.90 -10.31
CA SER A 49 -7.13 -4.44 -11.67
C SER A 49 -8.59 -4.76 -12.03
N CYS A 50 -9.48 -4.97 -11.05
CA CYS A 50 -10.92 -5.15 -11.28
C CYS A 50 -11.70 -3.84 -11.52
N GLY A 51 -11.02 -2.69 -11.55
CA GLY A 51 -11.58 -1.36 -11.74
C GLY A 51 -12.16 -0.71 -10.47
N SER A 52 -11.98 -1.32 -9.29
CA SER A 52 -12.43 -0.74 -8.03
C SER A 52 -11.34 0.08 -7.35
N VAL A 53 -11.73 1.26 -6.87
CA VAL A 53 -10.89 2.09 -5.99
C VAL A 53 -10.64 1.33 -4.68
N MET A 54 -9.38 1.26 -4.28
CA MET A 54 -8.92 0.60 -3.06
C MET A 54 -8.77 1.62 -1.93
N CYS A 55 -8.08 2.73 -2.19
CA CYS A 55 -7.86 3.86 -1.27
C CYS A 55 -7.30 5.08 -2.03
N GLU A 56 -7.19 6.21 -1.34
CA GLU A 56 -6.44 7.38 -1.82
C GLU A 56 -4.95 7.22 -1.48
N VAL A 57 -4.07 7.85 -2.24
CA VAL A 57 -2.62 7.82 -1.95
C VAL A 57 -2.33 8.52 -0.62
N ASN A 58 -3.08 9.56 -0.25
CA ASN A 58 -2.92 10.22 1.04
C ASN A 58 -3.16 9.27 2.23
N ASP A 59 -4.12 8.34 2.14
CA ASP A 59 -4.38 7.34 3.18
C ASP A 59 -3.17 6.44 3.47
N LEU A 60 -2.23 6.37 2.53
CA LEU A 60 -1.02 5.55 2.60
C LEU A 60 0.19 6.34 3.10
N LYS A 61 0.18 7.68 3.00
CA LYS A 61 1.22 8.57 3.54
C LYS A 61 1.03 8.85 5.03
N ASP A 62 -0.21 8.82 5.49
CA ASP A 62 -0.59 9.11 6.88
C ASP A 62 -0.50 7.89 7.83
N ASN A 63 -0.09 6.71 7.33
CA ASN A 63 0.16 5.48 8.11
C ASN A 63 1.65 5.21 8.27
#